data_AF-A0A7J6STG6-F1
#
_entry.id   AF-A0A7J6STG6-F1
#
_cell.length_a   1.000
_cell.length_b   1.000
_cell.length_c   1.000
_cell.angle_alpha   90.00
_cell.angle_beta   90.00
_cell.angle_gamma   90.00
#
_symmetry.space_group_name_H-M   'P 1'
#
loop_
_entity.id
_entity.type
_entity.pdbx_description
1 polymer ?
#
loop_
_entity_poly.entity_id
_entity_poly.type
_entity_poly.pdbx_seq_one_letter_code
_entity_poly.pdbx_strand_id
1 'polypeptide(L)'
;MTVNSLGRLFCIASALFPSAVFGLTIHLREGPLISNASELEYRLANSSDELTIGKSDQNAAVFVAVYPEKKVVVGSVEFGRIAGTDHVYIPWVRVRDGWRGRGIATEMLKRFIELIGNAKPRVKWIYMDVSYENAAAIGAYRNAGFDIYDGDGEHTHAAYIVPWVSKSTEDDEDDGIIPLMLSSMFDDSLSPPPLEHLSSDDTTTSTTTSSPISTPPDTALVPLHGVTLAKLLSNNGEAFYYKNNTSNFRIHKRRESELLYALSEPVDELDEFISHSWNADPNVVLWTMHLRVNFWLAVTISVICTILFSWGLRMSPGLSTILGILIYVTVLARGHEIPLKIPGVRRHSEAKVFFDRCCIDQVDPVRKAAGIRSIGAYLNKCDTFLLLWSDDYFQRLWCVFELACFLKGSERMAKQRPLKLFMMPIQKTVYRCLLTTTVYWLLLSVVPSCAQLPIDIVMCMVQVRYVFL
;
A
#
# COMPACT_ATOMS: atom_id res chain seq x y z
N MET A 1 10.34 22.82 -36.17
CA MET A 1 11.00 21.90 -35.21
C MET A 1 11.36 20.63 -35.96
N THR A 2 12.64 20.26 -36.02
CA THR A 2 13.09 19.03 -36.68
C THR A 2 12.88 17.83 -35.76
N VAL A 3 12.65 16.63 -36.32
CA VAL A 3 12.50 15.36 -35.59
C VAL A 3 13.65 15.13 -34.58
N ASN A 4 14.85 15.62 -34.89
CA ASN A 4 16.02 15.56 -34.02
C ASN A 4 15.89 16.37 -32.71
N SER A 5 15.02 17.39 -32.69
CA SER A 5 14.76 18.22 -31.51
C SER A 5 13.86 17.52 -30.51
N LEU A 6 12.85 16.78 -30.99
CA LEU A 6 11.98 15.95 -30.15
C LEU A 6 12.73 14.77 -29.54
N GLY A 7 13.61 14.12 -30.31
CA GLY A 7 14.43 13.01 -29.80
C GLY A 7 15.35 13.42 -28.64
N ARG A 8 15.96 14.61 -28.70
CA ARG A 8 16.79 15.13 -27.60
C ARG A 8 15.98 15.49 -26.36
N LEU A 9 14.77 16.02 -26.54
CA LEU A 9 13.86 16.30 -25.41
C LEU A 9 13.42 15.01 -24.70
N PHE A 10 13.17 13.95 -25.47
CA PHE A 10 12.82 12.63 -24.93
C PHE A 10 13.97 12.01 -24.13
N CYS A 11 15.22 12.12 -24.62
CA CYS A 11 16.41 11.66 -23.89
C CYS A 11 16.68 12.44 -22.59
N ILE A 12 16.43 13.75 -22.57
CA ILE A 12 16.60 14.56 -21.36
C ILE A 12 15.51 14.25 -20.33
N ALA A 13 14.26 14.08 -20.77
CA ALA A 13 13.16 13.71 -19.87
C ALA A 13 13.37 12.33 -19.22
N SER A 14 13.91 11.36 -19.97
CA SER A 14 14.23 10.03 -19.46
C SER A 14 15.44 10.00 -18.51
N ALA A 15 16.41 10.90 -18.68
CA ALA A 15 17.52 11.07 -17.75
C ALA A 15 17.12 11.77 -16.43
N LEU A 16 16.15 12.70 -16.48
CA LEU A 16 15.71 13.48 -15.32
C LEU A 16 14.59 12.80 -14.51
N PHE A 17 13.81 11.89 -15.12
CA PHE A 17 12.70 11.19 -14.46
C PHE A 17 12.77 9.67 -14.65
N PRO A 18 13.84 9.00 -14.16
CA PRO A 18 14.00 7.55 -14.31
C PRO A 18 12.81 6.76 -13.73
N SER A 19 12.15 7.27 -12.68
CA SER A 19 10.97 6.67 -12.05
C SER A 19 9.71 6.70 -12.92
N ALA A 20 9.51 7.72 -13.76
CA ALA A 20 8.36 7.80 -14.67
C ALA A 20 8.51 6.83 -15.87
N VAL A 21 9.73 6.65 -16.36
CA VAL A 21 10.06 5.67 -17.40
C VAL A 21 9.99 4.24 -16.85
N PHE A 22 10.40 4.02 -15.60
CA PHE A 22 10.23 2.75 -14.90
C PHE A 22 8.76 2.36 -14.77
N GLY A 23 7.88 3.30 -14.40
CA GLY A 23 6.44 3.06 -14.33
C GLY A 23 5.82 2.63 -15.66
N LEU A 24 6.26 3.21 -16.79
CA LEU A 24 5.80 2.83 -18.12
C LEU A 24 6.29 1.44 -18.56
N THR A 25 7.49 1.04 -18.12
CA THR A 25 8.09 -0.25 -18.48
C THR A 25 7.49 -1.41 -17.68
N ILE A 26 7.05 -1.16 -16.45
CA ILE A 26 6.37 -2.15 -15.60
C ILE A 26 5.01 -2.56 -16.19
N HIS A 27 4.33 -1.66 -16.91
CA HIS A 27 3.00 -1.91 -17.46
C HIS A 27 2.99 -2.80 -18.73
N LEU A 28 4.15 -3.00 -19.38
CA LEU A 28 4.26 -3.81 -20.62
C LEU A 28 4.79 -5.23 -20.39
N ARG A 29 4.96 -5.66 -19.14
CA ARG A 29 5.42 -7.02 -18.83
C ARG A 29 4.24 -7.98 -18.70
N GLU A 30 3.51 -8.17 -19.80
CA GLU A 30 2.56 -9.28 -19.91
C GLU A 30 3.33 -10.59 -19.71
N GLY A 31 2.98 -11.34 -18.66
CA GLY A 31 3.56 -12.65 -18.39
C GLY A 31 3.24 -13.61 -19.54
N PRO A 32 4.08 -14.63 -19.81
CA PRO A 32 3.81 -15.62 -20.84
C PRO A 32 2.43 -16.28 -20.67
N LEU A 33 1.81 -16.61 -21.82
CA LEU A 33 0.51 -17.26 -21.95
C LEU A 33 0.58 -18.74 -21.53
N ILE A 34 0.97 -19.04 -20.30
CA ILE A 34 0.66 -20.35 -19.72
C ILE A 34 -0.80 -20.34 -19.33
N SER A 35 -1.57 -21.26 -19.92
CA SER A 35 -3.00 -21.42 -19.67
C SER A 35 -3.28 -22.28 -18.43
N ASN A 36 -2.35 -23.15 -18.00
CA ASN A 36 -2.59 -24.12 -16.92
C ASN A 36 -1.45 -24.22 -15.88
N ALA A 37 -1.80 -24.22 -14.59
CA ALA A 37 -0.86 -24.38 -13.49
C ALA A 37 -0.15 -25.74 -13.49
N SER A 38 -0.75 -26.78 -14.06
CA SER A 38 -0.14 -28.12 -14.13
C SER A 38 1.10 -28.21 -15.02
N GLU A 39 1.34 -27.21 -15.87
CA GLU A 39 2.52 -27.15 -16.76
C GLU A 39 3.79 -26.64 -16.05
N LEU A 40 3.66 -26.20 -14.80
CA LEU A 40 4.79 -25.74 -14.00
C LEU A 40 5.55 -26.93 -13.41
N GLU A 41 6.85 -26.73 -13.22
CA GLU A 41 7.71 -27.66 -12.49
C GLU A 41 7.56 -27.37 -10.98
N TYR A 42 7.23 -28.40 -10.20
CA TYR A 42 7.07 -28.29 -8.74
C TYR A 42 8.17 -29.08 -8.04
N ARG A 43 9.01 -28.41 -7.25
CA ARG A 43 10.15 -29.04 -6.56
C ARG A 43 10.61 -28.22 -5.36
N LEU A 44 11.52 -28.80 -4.58
CA LEU A 44 12.27 -28.02 -3.60
C LEU A 44 13.16 -26.97 -4.30
N ALA A 45 13.31 -25.82 -3.64
CA ALA A 45 14.12 -24.72 -4.14
C ALA A 45 15.61 -25.10 -4.17
N ASN A 46 16.25 -24.77 -5.28
CA ASN A 46 17.69 -24.82 -5.43
C ASN A 46 18.31 -23.52 -4.87
N SER A 47 19.60 -23.56 -4.53
CA SER A 47 20.33 -22.38 -4.08
C SER A 47 20.42 -21.26 -5.13
N SER A 48 20.23 -21.57 -6.41
CA SER A 48 20.21 -20.62 -7.52
C SER A 48 18.83 -20.03 -7.83
N ASP A 49 17.75 -20.53 -7.20
CA ASP A 49 16.41 -20.05 -7.47
C ASP A 49 16.16 -18.68 -6.82
N GLU A 50 15.67 -17.72 -7.60
CA GLU A 50 15.24 -16.41 -7.10
C GLU A 50 13.84 -16.52 -6.46
N LEU A 51 13.84 -16.77 -5.16
CA LEU A 51 12.61 -16.99 -4.39
C LEU A 51 11.69 -15.76 -4.39
N THR A 52 10.39 -16.00 -4.40
CA THR A 52 9.39 -14.91 -4.27
C THR A 52 9.24 -14.43 -2.83
N ILE A 53 9.69 -15.23 -1.87
CA ILE A 53 9.68 -14.97 -0.43
C ILE A 53 11.10 -15.25 0.09
N GLY A 54 11.65 -14.36 0.91
CA GLY A 54 12.87 -14.68 1.67
C GLY A 54 12.53 -15.59 2.84
N LYS A 55 13.41 -16.53 3.17
CA LYS A 55 13.18 -17.42 4.32
C LYS A 55 13.03 -16.63 5.61
N SER A 56 11.96 -16.90 6.36
CA SER A 56 11.72 -16.37 7.70
C SER A 56 12.61 -17.04 8.76
N ASP A 57 12.98 -18.31 8.54
CA ASP A 57 13.90 -19.09 9.36
C ASP A 57 15.02 -19.69 8.49
N GLN A 58 16.26 -19.70 8.99
CA GLN A 58 17.39 -20.35 8.32
C GLN A 58 17.16 -21.85 8.11
N ASN A 59 16.41 -22.47 9.02
CA ASN A 59 16.04 -23.88 8.98
C ASN A 59 14.76 -24.14 8.17
N ALA A 60 14.15 -23.12 7.55
CA ALA A 60 12.99 -23.33 6.69
C ALA A 60 13.40 -23.86 5.31
N ALA A 61 12.56 -24.74 4.76
CA ALA A 61 12.64 -25.20 3.38
C ALA A 61 11.66 -24.39 2.54
N VAL A 62 11.93 -24.34 1.23
CA VAL A 62 11.06 -23.64 0.30
C VAL A 62 10.72 -24.59 -0.85
N PHE A 63 9.43 -24.82 -1.05
CA PHE A 63 8.89 -25.53 -2.21
C PHE A 63 8.47 -24.51 -3.26
N VAL A 64 8.87 -24.70 -4.50
CA VAL A 64 8.72 -23.70 -5.58
C VAL A 64 7.94 -24.28 -6.75
N ALA A 65 7.15 -23.41 -7.38
CA ALA A 65 6.61 -23.60 -8.70
C ALA A 65 7.49 -22.81 -9.68
N VAL A 66 8.11 -23.50 -10.64
CA VAL A 66 9.08 -22.93 -11.59
C VAL A 66 8.53 -23.03 -12.99
N TYR A 67 8.64 -21.94 -13.76
CA TYR A 67 8.36 -21.98 -15.18
C TYR A 67 9.57 -22.58 -15.92
N PRO A 68 9.46 -23.80 -16.50
CA PRO A 68 10.62 -24.55 -16.99
C PRO A 68 11.43 -23.81 -18.05
N GLU A 69 10.79 -23.14 -19.01
CA GLU A 69 11.47 -22.47 -20.13
C GLU A 69 12.42 -21.35 -19.68
N LYS A 70 11.99 -20.57 -18.69
CA LYS A 70 12.75 -19.39 -18.22
C LYS A 70 13.47 -19.63 -16.90
N LYS A 71 13.25 -20.79 -16.26
CA LYS A 71 13.72 -21.11 -14.90
C LYS A 71 13.37 -20.02 -13.88
N VAL A 72 12.17 -19.44 -14.03
CA VAL A 72 11.68 -18.38 -13.14
C VAL A 72 10.75 -18.99 -12.11
N VAL A 73 11.02 -18.75 -10.82
CA VAL A 73 10.12 -19.12 -9.73
C VAL A 73 8.86 -18.26 -9.81
N VAL A 74 7.71 -18.86 -10.10
CA VAL A 74 6.43 -18.14 -10.21
C VAL A 74 5.62 -18.19 -8.91
N GLY A 75 5.91 -19.14 -8.03
CA GLY A 75 5.38 -19.20 -6.68
C GLY A 75 6.28 -19.97 -5.72
N SER A 76 6.13 -19.72 -4.42
CA SER A 76 6.87 -20.42 -3.37
C SER A 76 6.01 -20.65 -2.12
N VAL A 77 6.21 -21.79 -1.48
CA VAL A 77 5.71 -22.18 -0.15
C VAL A 77 6.91 -22.33 0.77
N GLU A 78 7.02 -21.47 1.78
CA GLU A 78 7.98 -21.69 2.86
C GLU A 78 7.37 -22.64 3.89
N PHE A 79 8.15 -23.58 4.41
CA PHE A 79 7.68 -24.50 5.44
C PHE A 79 8.81 -24.92 6.39
N GLY A 80 8.43 -25.25 7.62
CA GLY A 80 9.34 -25.76 8.65
C GLY A 80 8.62 -26.73 9.57
N ARG A 81 9.38 -27.59 10.26
CA ARG A 81 8.83 -28.47 11.29
C ARG A 81 8.69 -27.70 12.60
N ILE A 82 7.60 -27.92 13.33
CA ILE A 82 7.50 -27.45 14.72
C ILE A 82 8.29 -28.43 15.60
N ALA A 83 9.32 -27.93 16.28
CA ALA A 83 10.21 -28.73 17.12
C ALA A 83 9.43 -29.59 18.12
N GLY A 84 9.82 -30.86 18.26
CA GLY A 84 9.17 -31.81 19.17
C GLY A 84 7.79 -32.31 18.73
N THR A 85 7.34 -32.00 17.51
CA THR A 85 6.04 -32.45 16.98
C THR A 85 6.19 -33.19 15.65
N ASP A 86 5.12 -33.83 15.18
CA ASP A 86 4.99 -34.36 13.82
C ASP A 86 4.21 -33.40 12.91
N HIS A 87 4.29 -32.09 13.19
CA HIS A 87 3.59 -31.05 12.45
C HIS A 87 4.55 -30.25 11.57
N VAL A 88 4.04 -29.85 10.40
CA VAL A 88 4.69 -28.88 9.51
C VAL A 88 3.89 -27.58 9.53
N TYR A 89 4.59 -26.46 9.75
CA TYR A 89 4.03 -25.13 9.67
C TYR A 89 4.38 -24.49 8.33
N ILE A 90 3.39 -23.88 7.67
CA ILE A 90 3.57 -23.08 6.46
C ILE A 90 3.38 -21.60 6.85
N PRO A 91 4.45 -20.84 7.08
CA PRO A 91 4.33 -19.41 7.40
C PRO A 91 3.88 -18.58 6.19
N TRP A 92 4.25 -19.00 4.96
CA TRP A 92 4.01 -18.18 3.76
C TRP A 92 3.74 -19.00 2.51
N VAL A 93 2.74 -18.57 1.73
CA VAL A 93 2.50 -18.97 0.35
C VAL A 93 2.42 -17.72 -0.51
N ARG A 94 3.23 -17.62 -1.56
CA ARG A 94 3.21 -16.47 -2.47
C ARG A 94 3.28 -16.90 -3.93
N VAL A 95 2.55 -16.15 -4.75
CA VAL A 95 2.57 -16.25 -6.23
C VAL A 95 2.92 -14.87 -6.76
N ARG A 96 3.85 -14.79 -7.74
CA ARG A 96 4.23 -13.54 -8.41
C ARG A 96 2.99 -12.87 -9.03
N ASP A 97 2.94 -11.54 -9.01
CA ASP A 97 1.71 -10.78 -9.30
C ASP A 97 1.10 -11.10 -10.68
N GLY A 98 1.91 -11.21 -11.72
CA GLY A 98 1.46 -11.58 -13.08
C GLY A 98 0.96 -13.03 -13.24
N TRP A 99 1.11 -13.85 -12.19
CA TRP A 99 0.74 -15.27 -12.15
C TRP A 99 -0.43 -15.55 -11.20
N ARG A 100 -0.91 -14.55 -10.44
CA ARG A 100 -2.04 -14.71 -9.53
C ARG A 100 -3.33 -15.02 -10.29
N GLY A 101 -4.28 -15.70 -9.63
CA GLY A 101 -5.58 -16.05 -10.21
C GLY A 101 -5.59 -17.25 -11.16
N ARG A 102 -4.42 -17.86 -11.46
CA ARG A 102 -4.29 -19.02 -12.36
C ARG A 102 -4.32 -20.38 -11.68
N GLY A 103 -4.77 -20.47 -10.42
CA GLY A 103 -4.81 -21.72 -9.65
C GLY A 103 -3.44 -22.24 -9.14
N ILE A 104 -2.35 -21.49 -9.37
CA ILE A 104 -0.98 -21.93 -9.03
C ILE A 104 -0.80 -22.20 -7.54
N ALA A 105 -1.33 -21.35 -6.66
CA ALA A 105 -1.24 -21.58 -5.22
C ALA A 105 -1.91 -22.90 -4.80
N THR A 106 -3.09 -23.20 -5.37
CA THR A 106 -3.82 -24.45 -5.10
C THR A 106 -3.02 -25.65 -5.56
N GLU A 107 -2.54 -25.65 -6.81
CA GLU A 107 -1.78 -26.78 -7.36
C GLU A 107 -0.47 -26.98 -6.59
N MET A 108 0.25 -25.89 -6.29
CA MET A 108 1.48 -25.94 -5.51
C MET A 108 1.27 -26.57 -4.12
N LEU A 109 0.17 -26.24 -3.44
CA LEU A 109 -0.16 -26.85 -2.15
C LEU A 109 -0.53 -28.32 -2.25
N LYS A 110 -1.23 -28.74 -3.31
CA LYS A 110 -1.51 -30.17 -3.55
C LYS A 110 -0.22 -30.97 -3.74
N ARG A 111 0.68 -30.48 -4.59
CA ARG A 111 2.00 -31.10 -4.81
C ARG A 111 2.88 -31.08 -3.56
N PHE A 112 2.77 -30.03 -2.77
CA PHE A 112 3.43 -29.94 -1.48
C PHE A 112 2.91 -30.99 -0.49
N ILE A 113 1.59 -31.16 -0.38
CA ILE A 113 0.97 -32.21 0.45
C ILE A 113 1.43 -33.60 0.01
N GLU A 114 1.49 -33.87 -1.30
CA GLU A 114 2.01 -35.12 -1.85
C GLU A 114 3.48 -35.34 -1.44
N LEU A 115 4.32 -34.30 -1.52
CA LEU A 115 5.72 -34.36 -1.10
C LEU A 115 5.85 -34.67 0.40
N ILE A 116 5.11 -33.94 1.25
CA ILE A 116 5.15 -34.09 2.70
C ILE A 116 4.56 -35.42 3.17
N GLY A 117 3.52 -35.93 2.49
CA GLY A 117 2.92 -37.22 2.78
C GLY A 117 3.90 -38.40 2.61
N ASN A 118 4.95 -38.21 1.81
CA ASN A 118 6.00 -39.20 1.58
C ASN A 118 7.25 -38.96 2.46
N ALA A 119 7.26 -37.95 3.33
CA ALA A 119 8.39 -37.62 4.20
C ALA A 119 8.58 -38.62 5.35
N LYS A 120 9.84 -38.88 5.73
CA LYS A 120 10.23 -39.60 6.95
C LYS A 120 11.08 -38.64 7.83
N PRO A 121 10.83 -38.50 9.15
CA PRO A 121 9.74 -39.09 9.91
C PRO A 121 8.39 -38.50 9.48
N ARG A 122 7.35 -39.25 9.81
CA ARG A 122 6.01 -39.01 9.31
C ARG A 122 5.44 -37.69 9.83
N VAL A 123 4.87 -36.90 8.91
CA VAL A 123 4.09 -35.71 9.24
C VAL A 123 2.63 -36.10 9.41
N LYS A 124 2.00 -35.70 10.51
CA LYS A 124 0.57 -35.93 10.77
C LYS A 124 -0.29 -34.74 10.36
N TRP A 125 0.21 -33.53 10.57
CA TRP A 125 -0.55 -32.30 10.37
C TRP A 125 0.27 -31.27 9.60
N ILE A 126 -0.40 -30.56 8.70
CA ILE A 126 0.12 -29.34 8.08
C ILE A 126 -0.77 -28.19 8.56
N TYR A 127 -0.17 -27.15 9.12
CA TYR A 127 -0.87 -26.02 9.72
C TYR A 127 -0.38 -24.68 9.15
N MET A 128 -1.29 -23.72 9.01
CA MET A 128 -0.95 -22.34 8.64
C MET A 128 -1.96 -21.33 9.16
N ASP A 129 -1.51 -20.09 9.31
CA ASP A 129 -2.34 -18.94 9.66
C ASP A 129 -2.56 -18.06 8.44
N VAL A 130 -3.80 -17.60 8.26
CA VAL A 130 -4.15 -16.69 7.18
C VAL A 130 -5.02 -15.57 7.70
N SER A 131 -4.73 -14.32 7.31
CA SER A 131 -5.61 -13.22 7.64
C SER A 131 -7.02 -13.48 7.10
N TYR A 132 -8.05 -13.26 7.92
CA TYR A 132 -9.44 -13.48 7.54
C TYR A 132 -9.86 -12.64 6.31
N GLU A 133 -9.14 -11.54 6.04
CA GLU A 133 -9.38 -10.65 4.90
C GLU A 133 -8.87 -11.23 3.57
N ASN A 134 -8.00 -12.24 3.61
CA ASN A 134 -7.38 -12.82 2.41
C ASN A 134 -8.25 -13.95 1.83
N ALA A 135 -9.43 -13.60 1.34
CA ALA A 135 -10.39 -14.54 0.75
C ALA A 135 -9.79 -15.40 -0.39
N ALA A 136 -8.85 -14.84 -1.17
CA ALA A 136 -8.18 -15.57 -2.24
C ALA A 136 -7.28 -16.69 -1.72
N ALA A 137 -6.52 -16.44 -0.65
CA ALA A 137 -5.70 -17.46 0.00
C ALA A 137 -6.57 -18.53 0.67
N ILE A 138 -7.61 -18.12 1.42
CA ILE A 138 -8.57 -19.04 2.05
C ILE A 138 -9.22 -19.95 0.98
N GLY A 139 -9.63 -19.38 -0.16
CA GLY A 139 -10.16 -20.14 -1.28
C GLY A 139 -9.15 -21.13 -1.86
N ALA A 140 -7.88 -20.71 -2.03
CA ALA A 140 -6.82 -21.59 -2.52
C ALA A 140 -6.56 -22.77 -1.56
N TYR A 141 -6.57 -22.54 -0.25
CA TYR A 141 -6.34 -23.54 0.79
C TYR A 141 -7.48 -24.56 0.85
N ARG A 142 -8.73 -24.09 0.85
CA ARG A 142 -9.90 -24.96 0.78
C ARG A 142 -9.88 -25.83 -0.48
N ASN A 143 -9.52 -25.26 -1.63
CA ASN A 143 -9.40 -26.01 -2.89
C ASN A 143 -8.22 -27.01 -2.90
N ALA A 144 -7.22 -26.81 -2.04
CA ALA A 144 -6.12 -27.75 -1.81
C ALA A 144 -6.47 -28.83 -0.77
N GLY A 145 -7.65 -28.76 -0.14
CA GLY A 145 -8.16 -29.76 0.81
C GLY A 145 -7.97 -29.40 2.28
N PHE A 146 -7.52 -28.18 2.62
CA PHE A 146 -7.40 -27.73 4.00
C PHE A 146 -8.77 -27.48 4.62
N ASP A 147 -8.94 -27.91 5.87
CA ASP A 147 -10.02 -27.50 6.76
C ASP A 147 -9.73 -26.10 7.31
N ILE A 148 -10.74 -25.24 7.31
CA ILE A 148 -10.64 -23.83 7.69
C ILE A 148 -11.40 -23.61 8.99
N TYR A 149 -10.72 -23.07 10.01
CA TYR A 149 -11.26 -22.81 11.33
C TYR A 149 -11.19 -21.32 11.66
N ASP A 150 -12.24 -20.80 12.31
CA ASP A 150 -12.21 -19.44 12.86
C ASP A 150 -11.12 -19.35 13.93
N GLY A 151 -10.23 -18.35 13.80
CA GLY A 151 -9.13 -18.12 14.74
C GLY A 151 -9.42 -17.01 15.74
N ASP A 152 -8.36 -16.32 16.16
CA ASP A 152 -8.33 -15.30 17.21
C ASP A 152 -9.01 -13.95 16.86
N GLY A 153 -9.80 -13.93 15.79
CA GLY A 153 -10.47 -12.72 15.28
C GLY A 153 -9.61 -11.89 14.33
N GLU A 154 -8.29 -12.08 14.30
CA GLU A 154 -7.40 -11.46 13.30
C GLU A 154 -6.95 -12.47 12.22
N HIS A 155 -6.92 -13.75 12.58
CA HIS A 155 -6.52 -14.83 11.70
C HIS A 155 -7.59 -15.92 11.62
N THR A 156 -7.56 -16.62 10.51
CA THR A 156 -8.23 -17.89 10.28
C THR A 156 -7.15 -18.96 10.23
N HIS A 157 -7.39 -20.09 10.86
CA HIS A 157 -6.45 -21.21 10.86
C HIS A 157 -6.83 -22.17 9.73
N ALA A 158 -5.84 -22.66 8.99
CA ALA A 158 -6.03 -23.71 8.00
C ALA A 158 -5.19 -24.92 8.39
N ALA A 159 -5.81 -26.09 8.48
CA ALA A 159 -5.12 -27.35 8.80
C ALA A 159 -5.44 -28.44 7.78
N TYR A 160 -4.48 -29.33 7.56
CA TYR A 160 -4.63 -30.51 6.72
C TYR A 160 -4.14 -31.73 7.48
N ILE A 161 -5.03 -32.71 7.65
CA ILE A 161 -4.68 -34.03 8.20
C ILE A 161 -4.07 -34.85 7.07
N VAL A 162 -2.80 -35.20 7.21
CA VAL A 162 -2.11 -36.02 6.20
C VAL A 162 -2.66 -37.44 6.25
N PRO A 163 -3.41 -37.91 5.22
CA PRO A 163 -4.05 -39.21 5.25
C PRO A 163 -3.00 -40.31 5.35
N TRP A 164 -3.23 -41.27 6.23
CA TRP A 164 -2.36 -42.43 6.30
C TRP A 164 -2.76 -43.44 5.23
N VAL A 165 -1.86 -43.71 4.30
CA VAL A 165 -1.94 -44.94 3.51
C VAL A 165 -1.04 -45.96 4.19
N SER A 166 -1.64 -46.97 4.80
CA SER A 166 -0.91 -48.13 5.31
C SER A 166 -0.34 -48.90 4.12
N LYS A 167 0.83 -48.51 3.61
CA LYS A 167 1.56 -49.41 2.73
C LYS A 167 1.97 -50.61 3.57
N SER A 168 1.54 -51.80 3.13
CA SER A 168 1.94 -53.08 3.71
C SER A 168 3.46 -53.16 3.76
N THR A 169 3.97 -53.62 4.89
CA THR A 169 5.36 -53.60 5.36
C THR A 169 6.35 -54.45 4.54
N GLU A 170 6.13 -54.71 3.25
CA GLU A 170 6.87 -55.76 2.54
C GLU A 170 7.96 -55.31 1.55
N ASP A 171 8.12 -54.03 1.17
CA ASP A 171 9.15 -53.63 0.17
C ASP A 171 9.80 -52.25 0.43
N ASP A 172 10.51 -52.04 1.55
CA ASP A 172 11.22 -50.78 1.86
C ASP A 172 12.75 -50.97 1.77
N GLU A 173 13.30 -51.00 0.54
CA GLU A 173 14.75 -50.98 0.29
C GLU A 173 15.16 -50.06 -0.89
N ASP A 174 14.44 -48.95 -1.14
CA ASP A 174 14.81 -47.98 -2.20
C ASP A 174 15.01 -46.55 -1.65
N ASP A 175 16.28 -46.13 -1.64
CA ASP A 175 16.81 -44.85 -1.14
C ASP A 175 16.60 -43.71 -2.14
N GLY A 176 15.44 -43.05 -2.04
CA GLY A 176 15.20 -41.78 -2.72
C GLY A 176 15.97 -40.60 -2.10
N ILE A 177 16.36 -39.63 -2.92
CA ILE A 177 17.09 -38.39 -2.53
C ILE A 177 16.27 -37.46 -1.60
N ILE A 178 14.94 -37.60 -1.57
CA ILE A 178 14.04 -36.78 -0.74
C ILE A 178 14.18 -37.09 0.78
N PRO A 179 14.31 -38.36 1.20
CA PRO A 179 14.67 -38.75 2.57
C PRO A 179 15.85 -38.01 3.20
N LEU A 180 16.94 -37.73 2.46
CA LEU A 180 18.19 -37.18 3.04
C LEU A 180 18.13 -35.70 3.40
N MET A 181 17.43 -34.89 2.59
CA MET A 181 17.33 -33.46 2.86
C MET A 181 16.33 -33.18 3.99
N LEU A 182 15.24 -33.94 4.00
CA LEU A 182 14.27 -33.92 5.08
C LEU A 182 14.87 -34.48 6.37
N SER A 183 15.60 -35.61 6.34
CA SER A 183 16.21 -36.20 7.54
C SER A 183 17.13 -35.23 8.28
N SER A 184 17.91 -34.40 7.56
CA SER A 184 18.73 -33.33 8.17
C SER A 184 17.93 -32.20 8.83
N MET A 185 16.68 -31.93 8.38
CA MET A 185 15.75 -31.05 9.10
C MET A 185 15.10 -31.74 10.31
N PHE A 186 15.19 -33.07 10.37
CA PHE A 186 14.52 -33.93 11.34
C PHE A 186 15.49 -34.53 12.37
N ASP A 187 16.74 -34.08 12.39
CA ASP A 187 17.75 -34.51 13.36
C ASP A 187 17.60 -33.73 14.68
N ASP A 188 17.00 -34.36 15.69
CA ASP A 188 16.73 -33.81 17.03
C ASP A 188 18.00 -33.62 17.90
N SER A 189 19.21 -33.82 17.35
CA SER A 189 20.48 -33.75 18.09
C SER A 189 20.94 -32.32 18.48
N LEU A 190 20.20 -31.27 18.10
CA LEU A 190 20.45 -29.89 18.53
C LEU A 190 19.46 -29.48 19.64
N SER A 191 19.83 -29.75 20.90
CA SER A 191 19.02 -29.39 22.06
C SER A 191 19.01 -27.87 22.31
N PRO A 192 17.83 -27.22 22.41
CA PRO A 192 17.73 -25.83 22.89
C PRO A 192 17.91 -25.74 24.42
N PRO A 193 18.27 -24.56 24.97
CA PRO A 193 18.44 -24.37 26.41
C PRO A 193 17.10 -24.49 27.16
N PRO A 194 17.11 -24.95 28.43
CA PRO A 194 15.89 -25.28 29.16
C PRO A 194 15.09 -24.02 29.52
N LEU A 195 13.78 -24.05 29.23
CA LEU A 195 12.81 -23.05 29.66
C LEU A 195 12.35 -23.37 31.09
N GLU A 196 12.59 -22.44 32.02
CA GLU A 196 12.16 -22.51 33.41
C GLU A 196 10.62 -22.41 33.56
N HIS A 197 10.15 -23.13 34.56
CA HIS A 197 8.77 -23.35 34.97
C HIS A 197 7.95 -22.06 35.20
N LEU A 198 6.76 -21.98 34.58
CA LEU A 198 5.63 -21.22 35.11
C LEU A 198 4.54 -22.20 35.56
N SER A 199 4.40 -22.29 36.87
CA SER A 199 3.41 -23.09 37.60
C SER A 199 2.00 -22.56 37.37
N SER A 200 1.11 -23.47 36.99
CA SER A 200 -0.34 -23.31 37.04
C SER A 200 -0.84 -23.54 38.46
N ASP A 201 -1.45 -22.53 39.08
CA ASP A 201 -2.46 -22.69 40.13
C ASP A 201 -3.28 -21.41 40.20
N ASP A 202 -4.54 -21.47 39.79
CA ASP A 202 -5.65 -20.86 40.52
C ASP A 202 -6.99 -21.24 39.87
N THR A 203 -7.68 -22.17 40.54
CA THR A 203 -9.06 -22.55 40.24
C THR A 203 -9.95 -21.89 41.28
N THR A 204 -10.58 -20.76 40.93
CA THR A 204 -11.64 -20.16 41.76
C THR A 204 -12.96 -20.14 41.01
N THR A 205 -13.87 -20.97 41.49
CA THR A 205 -15.30 -21.05 41.15
C THR A 205 -16.00 -19.77 41.61
N SER A 206 -16.46 -18.93 40.67
CA SER A 206 -17.35 -17.79 40.96
C SER A 206 -18.76 -18.05 40.45
N THR A 207 -19.71 -17.90 41.35
CA THR A 207 -21.15 -18.12 41.19
C THR A 207 -21.76 -16.86 40.57
N THR A 208 -22.28 -16.96 39.35
CA THR A 208 -22.88 -15.85 38.59
C THR A 208 -24.28 -15.53 39.11
N THR A 209 -24.39 -14.45 39.89
CA THR A 209 -25.65 -13.75 40.17
C THR A 209 -25.86 -12.66 39.11
N SER A 210 -26.95 -12.77 38.35
CA SER A 210 -27.31 -11.86 37.27
C SER A 210 -27.72 -10.48 37.82
N SER A 211 -26.80 -9.53 37.77
CA SER A 211 -27.08 -8.12 38.05
C SER A 211 -27.64 -7.43 36.79
N PRO A 212 -28.57 -6.47 36.94
CA PRO A 212 -29.17 -5.76 35.82
C PRO A 212 -28.12 -4.97 35.05
N ILE A 213 -28.14 -5.12 33.72
CA ILE A 213 -27.26 -4.46 32.76
C ILE A 213 -27.37 -2.95 32.96
N SER A 214 -26.38 -2.37 33.65
CA SER A 214 -26.18 -0.93 33.70
C SER A 214 -25.97 -0.45 32.27
N THR A 215 -26.81 0.49 31.81
CA THR A 215 -26.57 1.22 30.57
C THR A 215 -25.11 1.67 30.54
N PRO A 216 -24.35 1.40 29.47
CA PRO A 216 -22.95 1.78 29.40
C PRO A 216 -22.85 3.28 29.70
N PRO A 217 -21.94 3.70 30.60
CA PRO A 217 -21.78 5.10 30.98
C PRO A 217 -21.66 5.91 29.69
N ASP A 218 -22.45 6.99 29.58
CA ASP A 218 -22.48 7.91 28.43
C ASP A 218 -21.07 8.02 27.86
N THR A 219 -20.82 7.29 26.77
CA THR A 219 -19.48 7.21 26.18
C THR A 219 -19.22 8.59 25.64
N ALA A 220 -18.50 9.40 26.42
CA ALA A 220 -18.06 10.72 26.04
C ALA A 220 -17.56 10.64 24.60
N LEU A 221 -18.22 11.40 23.72
CA LEU A 221 -17.91 11.38 22.29
C LEU A 221 -16.42 11.62 22.14
N VAL A 222 -15.73 10.65 21.53
CA VAL A 222 -14.30 10.74 21.29
C VAL A 222 -14.09 11.96 20.38
N PRO A 223 -13.19 12.90 20.76
CA PRO A 223 -12.96 14.08 19.96
C PRO A 223 -12.54 13.67 18.55
N LEU A 224 -12.97 14.43 17.55
CA LEU A 224 -12.50 14.23 16.19
C LEU A 224 -11.06 14.71 16.09
N HIS A 225 -10.21 13.97 15.39
CA HIS A 225 -8.83 14.35 15.11
C HIS A 225 -8.68 14.76 13.64
N GLY A 226 -7.91 15.83 13.41
CA GLY A 226 -7.55 16.30 12.07
C GLY A 226 -6.05 16.56 11.97
N VAL A 227 -5.48 16.35 10.80
CA VAL A 227 -4.07 16.69 10.49
C VAL A 227 -4.05 17.81 9.45
N THR A 228 -3.09 18.73 9.51
CA THR A 228 -2.96 19.74 8.44
C THR A 228 -2.36 19.10 7.18
N LEU A 229 -2.80 19.52 5.99
CA LEU A 229 -2.17 19.09 4.72
C LEU A 229 -0.65 19.33 4.69
N ALA A 230 -0.16 20.43 5.28
CA ALA A 230 1.28 20.69 5.40
C ALA A 230 2.02 19.60 6.18
N LYS A 231 1.53 19.24 7.38
CA LYS A 231 2.08 18.12 8.18
C LYS A 231 1.99 16.79 7.40
N LEU A 232 0.87 16.53 6.71
CA LEU A 232 0.68 15.30 5.94
C LEU A 232 1.68 15.17 4.77
N LEU A 233 2.03 16.28 4.12
CA LEU A 233 2.98 16.32 3.00
C LEU A 233 4.44 16.48 3.42
N SER A 234 4.69 16.88 4.67
CA SER A 234 6.03 16.98 5.22
C SER A 234 6.74 15.62 5.24
N ASN A 235 8.07 15.63 5.37
CA ASN A 235 8.90 14.41 5.31
C ASN A 235 8.65 13.56 4.05
N ASN A 236 8.42 14.24 2.91
CA ASN A 236 8.06 13.61 1.63
C ASN A 236 6.85 12.69 1.75
N GLY A 237 5.84 13.06 2.54
CA GLY A 237 4.62 12.28 2.66
C GLY A 237 4.81 10.90 3.29
N GLU A 238 5.70 10.77 4.28
CA GLU A 238 5.94 9.51 5.00
C GLU A 238 4.62 8.85 5.48
N ALA A 239 3.61 9.65 5.82
CA ALA A 239 2.28 9.20 6.18
C ALA A 239 1.61 8.29 5.11
N PHE A 240 1.91 8.48 3.82
CA PHE A 240 1.35 7.68 2.73
C PHE A 240 2.07 6.33 2.55
N TYR A 241 3.29 6.16 3.06
CA TYR A 241 4.07 4.94 2.82
C TYR A 241 3.73 3.86 3.85
N TYR A 242 3.05 2.80 3.40
CA TYR A 242 2.86 1.62 4.21
C TYR A 242 4.07 0.69 4.10
N LYS A 243 4.95 0.69 5.12
CA LYS A 243 6.10 -0.23 5.18
C LYS A 243 5.61 -1.64 5.52
N ASN A 244 5.35 -2.43 4.48
CA ASN A 244 5.10 -3.86 4.61
C ASN A 244 6.42 -4.62 4.74
N ASN A 245 6.52 -5.46 5.78
CA ASN A 245 7.40 -6.64 5.86
C ASN A 245 8.91 -6.45 6.01
N THR A 246 9.36 -6.17 7.24
CA THR A 246 10.50 -6.91 7.80
C THR A 246 10.21 -7.28 9.27
N SER A 247 10.53 -8.50 9.70
CA SER A 247 10.16 -9.07 10.99
C SER A 247 10.79 -8.36 12.20
N ASN A 248 11.95 -7.72 12.04
CA ASN A 248 12.58 -6.89 13.07
C ASN A 248 11.89 -5.52 13.27
N PHE A 249 10.79 -5.25 12.56
CA PHE A 249 10.17 -3.92 12.46
C PHE A 249 8.96 -3.72 13.38
N ARG A 250 8.53 -4.69 14.21
CA ARG A 250 7.32 -4.53 15.06
C ARG A 250 7.42 -3.32 16.00
N ILE A 251 8.57 -3.12 16.66
CA ILE A 251 8.79 -1.97 17.56
C ILE A 251 8.81 -0.66 16.76
N HIS A 252 9.45 -0.65 15.58
CA HIS A 252 9.49 0.52 14.71
C HIS A 252 8.11 0.89 14.16
N LYS A 253 7.29 -0.11 13.78
CA LYS A 253 5.93 0.10 13.28
C LYS A 253 5.00 0.71 14.32
N ARG A 254 5.11 0.27 15.58
CA ARG A 254 4.35 0.85 16.70
C ARG A 254 4.72 2.31 16.90
N ARG A 255 6.01 2.61 17.04
CA ARG A 255 6.50 3.98 17.22
C ARG A 255 6.14 4.89 16.05
N GLU A 256 6.26 4.41 14.81
CA GLU A 256 5.86 5.15 13.61
C GLU A 256 4.37 5.49 13.65
N SER A 257 3.52 4.54 14.05
CA SER A 257 2.08 4.75 14.15
C SER A 257 1.71 5.75 15.25
N GLU A 258 2.37 5.68 16.41
CA GLU A 258 2.23 6.67 17.49
C GLU A 258 2.65 8.08 17.03
N LEU A 259 3.77 8.19 16.30
CA LEU A 259 4.24 9.46 15.74
C LEU A 259 3.28 10.04 14.71
N LEU A 260 2.72 9.20 13.83
CA LEU A 260 1.73 9.64 12.83
C LEU A 260 0.43 10.10 13.48
N TYR A 261 -0.04 9.41 14.53
CA TYR A 261 -1.21 9.84 15.28
C TYR A 261 -0.95 11.17 16.00
N ALA A 262 0.26 11.36 16.55
CA ALA A 262 0.67 12.59 17.20
C ALA A 262 0.77 13.82 16.25
N LEU A 263 0.77 13.61 14.92
CA LEU A 263 0.66 14.71 13.97
C LEU A 263 -0.75 15.33 13.95
N SER A 264 -1.78 14.55 14.29
CA SER A 264 -3.16 14.99 14.38
C SER A 264 -3.44 15.75 15.68
N GLU A 265 -4.47 16.58 15.66
CA GLU A 265 -4.95 17.32 16.83
C GLU A 265 -6.48 17.29 16.88
N PRO A 266 -7.10 17.44 18.08
CA PRO A 266 -8.54 17.56 18.20
C PRO A 266 -9.10 18.72 17.38
N VAL A 267 -10.19 18.50 16.66
CA VAL A 267 -10.88 19.47 15.81
C VAL A 267 -12.39 19.35 15.95
N ASP A 268 -13.11 20.46 15.79
CA ASP A 268 -14.58 20.46 15.80
C ASP A 268 -15.18 20.17 14.40
N GLU A 269 -14.47 20.59 13.35
CA GLU A 269 -14.83 20.45 11.94
C GLU A 269 -13.58 20.15 11.10
N LEU A 270 -13.78 19.57 9.93
CA LEU A 270 -12.76 19.23 8.96
C LEU A 270 -13.00 19.96 7.64
N ASP A 271 -11.93 20.43 7.01
CA ASP A 271 -12.03 21.03 5.69
C ASP A 271 -12.18 19.95 4.60
N GLU A 272 -11.44 18.84 4.71
CA GLU A 272 -11.50 17.73 3.74
C GLU A 272 -11.43 16.34 4.41
N PHE A 273 -12.15 15.38 3.85
CA PHE A 273 -12.01 13.95 4.14
C PHE A 273 -11.29 13.29 2.97
N ILE A 274 -10.09 12.74 3.21
CA ILE A 274 -9.28 12.11 2.17
C ILE A 274 -9.56 10.61 2.18
N SER A 275 -10.17 10.10 1.10
CA SER A 275 -10.35 8.65 0.91
C SER A 275 -9.50 8.15 -0.25
N HIS A 276 -8.84 7.01 -0.05
CA HIS A 276 -7.96 6.36 -1.02
C HIS A 276 -7.91 4.85 -0.79
N SER A 277 -7.52 4.07 -1.80
CA SER A 277 -7.18 2.65 -1.60
C SER A 277 -5.81 2.54 -0.94
N TRP A 278 -5.67 1.69 0.08
CA TRP A 278 -4.37 1.38 0.68
C TRP A 278 -3.42 0.63 -0.26
N ASN A 279 -3.93 0.06 -1.36
CA ASN A 279 -3.07 -0.56 -2.37
C ASN A 279 -2.58 0.44 -3.42
N ALA A 280 -3.07 1.68 -3.39
CA ALA A 280 -2.59 2.71 -4.30
C ALA A 280 -1.10 2.97 -4.05
N ASP A 281 -0.33 3.18 -5.11
CA ASP A 281 1.08 3.53 -4.99
C ASP A 281 1.21 4.84 -4.16
N PRO A 282 1.88 4.80 -3.00
CA PRO A 282 2.06 5.96 -2.13
C PRO A 282 2.67 7.17 -2.85
N ASN A 283 3.58 6.95 -3.80
CA ASN A 283 4.20 8.03 -4.55
C ASN A 283 3.18 8.73 -5.45
N VAL A 284 2.28 7.97 -6.07
CA VAL A 284 1.25 8.54 -6.96
C VAL A 284 0.24 9.33 -6.14
N VAL A 285 -0.14 8.84 -4.95
CA VAL A 285 -0.97 9.55 -3.98
C VAL A 285 -0.30 10.87 -3.56
N LEU A 286 0.98 10.81 -3.15
CA LEU A 286 1.77 11.97 -2.74
C LEU A 286 1.86 13.03 -3.85
N TRP A 287 2.24 12.65 -5.06
CA TRP A 287 2.33 13.60 -6.18
C TRP A 287 0.98 14.18 -6.57
N THR A 288 -0.10 13.39 -6.45
CA THR A 288 -1.47 13.90 -6.64
C THR A 288 -1.80 14.98 -5.62
N MET A 289 -1.40 14.78 -4.37
CA MET A 289 -1.59 15.79 -3.32
C MET A 289 -0.71 17.03 -3.52
N HIS A 290 0.56 16.88 -3.92
CA HIS A 290 1.39 18.02 -4.27
C HIS A 290 0.79 18.85 -5.41
N LEU A 291 0.24 18.20 -6.44
CA LEU A 291 -0.49 18.89 -7.51
C LEU A 291 -1.75 19.56 -7.01
N ARG A 292 -2.51 18.96 -6.09
CA ARG A 292 -3.68 19.63 -5.52
C ARG A 292 -3.29 20.89 -4.73
N VAL A 293 -2.28 20.78 -3.87
CA VAL A 293 -1.95 21.82 -2.89
C VAL A 293 -1.05 22.92 -3.47
N ASN A 294 -0.02 22.55 -4.25
CA ASN A 294 1.07 23.45 -4.64
C ASN A 294 1.03 23.90 -6.10
N PHE A 295 0.13 23.37 -6.94
CA PHE A 295 0.18 23.62 -8.40
C PHE A 295 0.20 25.10 -8.77
N TRP A 296 -0.76 25.90 -8.28
CA TRP A 296 -0.82 27.32 -8.61
C TRP A 296 0.38 28.11 -8.10
N LEU A 297 0.88 27.77 -6.91
CA LEU A 297 2.08 28.38 -6.36
C LEU A 297 3.31 28.06 -7.21
N ALA A 298 3.46 26.79 -7.60
CA ALA A 298 4.54 26.31 -8.44
C ALA A 298 4.55 27.00 -9.81
N VAL A 299 3.39 27.08 -10.48
CA VAL A 299 3.23 27.79 -11.75
C VAL A 299 3.57 29.28 -11.59
N THR A 300 3.03 29.94 -10.56
CA THR A 300 3.22 31.39 -10.40
C THR A 300 4.69 31.74 -10.16
N ILE A 301 5.35 31.04 -9.23
CA ILE A 301 6.77 31.30 -8.92
C ILE A 301 7.65 30.96 -10.12
N SER A 302 7.39 29.84 -10.81
CA SER A 302 8.19 29.49 -12.00
C SER A 302 8.02 30.49 -13.15
N VAL A 303 6.81 31.05 -13.39
CA VAL A 303 6.59 32.12 -14.39
C VAL A 303 7.46 33.31 -14.04
N ILE A 304 7.29 33.84 -12.83
CA ILE A 304 7.92 35.08 -12.38
C ILE A 304 9.43 34.94 -12.49
N CYS A 305 9.99 33.84 -11.97
CA CYS A 305 11.41 33.57 -12.06
C CYS A 305 11.89 33.46 -13.52
N THR A 306 11.17 32.73 -14.38
CA THR A 306 11.55 32.59 -15.80
C THR A 306 11.59 33.93 -16.53
N ILE A 307 10.61 34.81 -16.28
CA ILE A 307 10.57 36.16 -16.85
C ILE A 307 11.75 36.99 -16.30
N LEU A 308 11.96 37.01 -14.99
CA LEU A 308 13.04 37.76 -14.35
C LEU A 308 14.43 37.31 -14.84
N PHE A 309 14.65 36.00 -15.00
CA PHE A 309 15.90 35.46 -15.52
C PHE A 309 16.11 35.78 -17.00
N SER A 310 15.04 35.69 -17.81
CA SER A 310 15.11 36.00 -19.24
C SER A 310 15.36 37.49 -19.48
N TRP A 311 14.65 38.37 -18.77
CA TRP A 311 14.70 39.83 -18.97
C TRP A 311 15.83 40.50 -18.19
N GLY A 312 15.95 40.18 -16.90
CA GLY A 312 16.90 40.82 -15.99
C GLY A 312 18.34 40.36 -16.22
N LEU A 313 18.55 39.04 -16.40
CA LEU A 313 19.89 38.47 -16.56
C LEU A 313 20.28 38.21 -18.03
N ARG A 314 19.39 38.52 -18.98
CA ARG A 314 19.58 38.24 -20.42
C ARG A 314 20.00 36.79 -20.70
N MET A 315 19.49 35.84 -19.91
CA MET A 315 19.78 34.42 -20.10
C MET A 315 19.19 33.95 -21.44
N SER A 316 19.85 32.98 -22.08
CA SER A 316 19.32 32.38 -23.30
C SER A 316 17.97 31.70 -23.01
N PRO A 317 17.01 31.69 -23.95
CA PRO A 317 15.68 31.13 -23.72
C PRO A 317 15.69 29.67 -23.25
N GLY A 318 16.66 28.88 -23.73
CA GLY A 318 16.82 27.49 -23.31
C GLY A 318 17.20 27.36 -21.83
N LEU A 319 18.12 28.20 -21.35
CA LEU A 319 18.60 28.12 -19.96
C LEU A 319 17.56 28.64 -18.97
N SER A 320 16.86 29.73 -19.30
CA SER A 320 15.76 30.23 -18.46
C SER A 320 14.60 29.22 -18.38
N THR A 321 14.31 28.51 -19.48
CA THR A 321 13.31 27.42 -19.50
C THR A 321 13.70 26.28 -18.55
N ILE A 322 14.93 25.77 -18.63
CA ILE A 322 15.40 24.69 -17.75
C ILE A 322 15.30 25.12 -16.29
N LEU A 323 15.74 26.34 -15.97
CA LEU A 323 15.68 26.87 -14.61
C LEU A 323 14.24 27.01 -14.12
N GLY A 324 13.33 27.49 -14.97
CA GLY A 324 11.91 27.55 -14.66
C GLY A 324 11.28 26.18 -14.39
N ILE A 325 11.68 25.13 -15.12
CA ILE A 325 11.24 23.75 -14.87
C ILE A 325 11.72 23.29 -13.49
N LEU A 326 12.99 23.51 -13.17
CA LEU A 326 13.56 23.12 -11.89
C LEU A 326 12.86 23.83 -10.73
N ILE A 327 12.57 25.12 -10.89
CA ILE A 327 11.81 25.91 -9.90
C ILE A 327 10.39 25.37 -9.77
N TYR A 328 9.69 25.11 -10.88
CA TYR A 328 8.35 24.53 -10.87
C TYR A 328 8.31 23.21 -10.08
N VAL A 329 9.18 22.25 -10.41
CA VAL A 329 9.22 20.94 -9.73
C VAL A 329 9.56 21.10 -8.24
N THR A 330 10.50 21.99 -7.91
CA THR A 330 10.90 22.25 -6.52
C THR A 330 9.75 22.85 -5.71
N VAL A 331 9.07 23.87 -6.24
CA VAL A 331 7.92 24.50 -5.58
C VAL A 331 6.71 23.57 -5.57
N LEU A 332 6.53 22.71 -6.58
CA LEU A 332 5.47 21.70 -6.56
C LEU A 332 5.67 20.72 -5.40
N ALA A 333 6.89 20.24 -5.19
CA ALA A 333 7.21 19.32 -4.10
C ALA A 333 7.19 20.01 -2.71
N ARG A 334 7.76 21.21 -2.59
CA ARG A 334 8.01 21.87 -1.29
C ARG A 334 7.21 23.13 -1.02
N GLY A 335 6.33 23.54 -1.94
CA GLY A 335 5.58 24.80 -1.86
C GLY A 335 4.74 24.96 -0.60
N HIS A 336 4.26 23.84 -0.07
CA HIS A 336 3.49 23.76 1.17
C HIS A 336 4.30 24.17 2.42
N GLU A 337 5.63 24.09 2.36
CA GLU A 337 6.56 24.50 3.43
C GLU A 337 6.86 26.00 3.40
N ILE A 338 6.60 26.69 2.28
CA ILE A 338 6.95 28.10 2.12
C ILE A 338 5.98 28.95 2.96
N PRO A 339 6.47 29.73 3.95
CA PRO A 339 5.63 30.50 4.86
C PRO A 339 5.13 31.83 4.25
N LEU A 340 4.52 31.82 3.07
CA LEU A 340 3.93 33.01 2.43
C LEU A 340 2.63 33.46 3.12
N LYS A 341 2.71 34.32 4.14
CA LYS A 341 1.52 34.89 4.79
C LYS A 341 0.94 35.99 3.91
N ILE A 342 0.00 35.63 3.03
CA ILE A 342 -0.77 36.60 2.25
C ILE A 342 -2.03 36.96 3.06
N PRO A 343 -2.17 38.21 3.55
CA PRO A 343 -3.35 38.62 4.30
C PRO A 343 -4.65 38.33 3.53
N GLY A 344 -5.64 37.71 4.18
CA GLY A 344 -6.94 37.40 3.59
C GLY A 344 -7.02 36.15 2.73
N VAL A 345 -5.90 35.44 2.48
CA VAL A 345 -5.91 34.19 1.71
C VAL A 345 -5.55 33.02 2.64
N ARG A 346 -6.55 32.21 3.01
CA ARG A 346 -6.31 30.96 3.75
C ARG A 346 -5.51 30.02 2.86
N ARG A 347 -4.38 29.51 3.35
CA ARG A 347 -3.60 28.54 2.58
C ARG A 347 -4.28 27.19 2.59
N HIS A 348 -4.33 26.56 1.42
CA HIS A 348 -4.81 25.19 1.32
C HIS A 348 -3.95 24.21 2.14
N SER A 349 -2.65 24.49 2.31
CA SER A 349 -1.76 23.68 3.16
C SER A 349 -2.10 23.72 4.66
N GLU A 350 -2.85 24.72 5.12
CA GLU A 350 -3.39 24.80 6.49
C GLU A 350 -4.74 24.06 6.64
N ALA A 351 -5.19 23.45 5.54
CA ALA A 351 -6.23 22.46 5.40
C ALA A 351 -6.31 21.45 6.55
N LYS A 352 -7.30 21.47 7.46
CA LYS A 352 -7.52 20.39 8.44
C LYS A 352 -8.23 19.25 7.75
N VAL A 353 -7.56 18.10 7.65
CA VAL A 353 -8.07 16.96 6.90
C VAL A 353 -8.13 15.70 7.75
N PHE A 354 -9.11 14.86 7.44
CA PHE A 354 -9.11 13.48 7.90
C PHE A 354 -8.23 12.64 6.98
N PHE A 355 -7.27 11.96 7.59
CA PHE A 355 -6.46 10.91 6.98
C PHE A 355 -6.39 9.78 7.99
N ASP A 356 -6.97 8.62 7.66
CA ASP A 356 -7.22 7.49 8.56
C ASP A 356 -6.01 7.12 9.43
N ARG A 357 -4.82 7.00 8.83
CA ARG A 357 -3.59 6.62 9.52
C ARG A 357 -3.10 7.65 10.54
N CYS A 358 -3.44 8.93 10.36
CA CYS A 358 -3.08 10.00 11.28
C CYS A 358 -4.19 10.29 12.30
N CYS A 359 -5.46 10.11 11.92
CA CYS A 359 -6.60 10.54 12.74
C CYS A 359 -7.21 9.41 13.57
N ILE A 360 -6.86 8.16 13.29
CA ILE A 360 -7.23 6.98 14.08
C ILE A 360 -5.96 6.40 14.68
N ASP A 361 -5.94 6.23 16.00
CA ASP A 361 -4.84 5.57 16.71
C ASP A 361 -4.70 4.13 16.20
N GLN A 362 -3.57 3.80 15.57
CA GLN A 362 -3.33 2.48 15.00
C GLN A 362 -2.72 1.49 16.00
N VAL A 363 -2.40 1.95 17.22
CA VAL A 363 -1.67 1.18 18.23
C VAL A 363 -2.54 0.80 19.41
N ASP A 364 -3.26 1.75 19.99
CA ASP A 364 -4.17 1.47 21.10
C ASP A 364 -5.47 0.86 20.55
N PRO A 365 -5.78 -0.42 20.83
CA PRO A 365 -6.95 -1.09 20.26
C PRO A 365 -8.28 -0.44 20.69
N VAL A 366 -8.34 0.14 21.90
CA VAL A 366 -9.54 0.80 22.41
C VAL A 366 -9.78 2.09 21.65
N ARG A 367 -8.74 2.92 21.50
CA ARG A 367 -8.80 4.17 20.74
C ARG A 367 -9.01 3.94 19.25
N LYS A 368 -8.40 2.89 18.68
CA LYS A 368 -8.62 2.46 17.30
C LYS A 368 -10.09 2.14 17.06
N ALA A 369 -10.67 1.28 17.88
CA ALA A 369 -12.08 0.90 17.79
C ALA A 369 -13.02 2.11 18.00
N ALA A 370 -12.65 3.04 18.88
CA ALA A 370 -13.36 4.30 19.05
C ALA A 370 -13.29 5.18 17.79
N GLY A 371 -12.10 5.39 17.22
CA GLY A 371 -11.90 6.18 16.00
C GLY A 371 -12.65 5.60 14.79
N ILE A 372 -12.63 4.27 14.65
CA ILE A 372 -13.39 3.54 13.62
C ILE A 372 -14.89 3.77 13.79
N ARG A 373 -15.42 3.65 15.01
CA ARG A 373 -16.85 3.93 15.30
C ARG A 373 -17.23 5.39 15.02
N SER A 374 -16.29 6.32 15.09
CA SER A 374 -16.48 7.75 14.84
C SER A 374 -16.39 8.17 13.37
N ILE A 375 -16.21 7.26 12.41
CA ILE A 375 -16.11 7.62 10.97
C ILE A 375 -17.35 8.33 10.43
N GLY A 376 -18.53 7.93 10.86
CA GLY A 376 -19.76 8.66 10.52
C GLY A 376 -19.72 10.11 11.01
N ALA A 377 -19.11 10.38 12.18
CA ALA A 377 -18.95 11.73 12.69
C ALA A 377 -17.93 12.54 11.88
N TYR A 378 -16.80 11.94 11.47
CA TYR A 378 -15.83 12.56 10.57
C TYR A 378 -16.47 12.98 9.23
N LEU A 379 -17.25 12.10 8.61
CA LEU A 379 -17.94 12.37 7.35
C LEU A 379 -19.03 13.44 7.49
N ASN A 380 -19.72 13.49 8.63
CA ASN A 380 -20.73 14.52 8.90
C ASN A 380 -20.13 15.90 9.22
N LYS A 381 -18.84 15.94 9.58
CA LYS A 381 -18.11 17.14 10.00
C LYS A 381 -17.09 17.61 8.98
N CYS A 382 -17.05 17.02 7.78
CA CYS A 382 -16.19 17.49 6.70
C CYS A 382 -16.98 18.29 5.65
N ASP A 383 -16.38 19.39 5.17
CA ASP A 383 -16.99 20.22 4.10
C ASP A 383 -16.78 19.61 2.70
N THR A 384 -15.68 18.87 2.54
CA THR A 384 -15.22 18.35 1.26
C THR A 384 -14.87 16.87 1.35
N PHE A 385 -15.27 16.07 0.37
CA PHE A 385 -14.80 14.69 0.21
C PHE A 385 -13.83 14.61 -0.97
N LEU A 386 -12.56 14.32 -0.68
CA LEU A 386 -11.51 14.15 -1.67
C LEU A 386 -11.29 12.65 -1.92
N LEU A 387 -11.77 12.19 -3.08
CA LEU A 387 -11.62 10.82 -3.54
C LEU A 387 -10.40 10.70 -4.45
N LEU A 388 -9.37 10.01 -3.97
CA LEU A 388 -8.18 9.66 -4.75
C LEU A 388 -8.43 8.34 -5.49
N TRP A 389 -8.86 8.45 -6.74
CA TRP A 389 -9.40 7.32 -7.50
C TRP A 389 -8.28 6.47 -8.12
N SER A 390 -8.09 5.27 -7.58
CA SER A 390 -7.32 4.14 -8.16
C SER A 390 -8.24 3.09 -8.81
N ASP A 391 -7.70 2.21 -9.64
CA ASP A 391 -8.48 1.14 -10.31
C ASP A 391 -9.19 0.20 -9.34
N ASP A 392 -8.62 0.00 -8.14
CA ASP A 392 -9.15 -0.88 -7.11
C ASP A 392 -9.99 -0.16 -6.05
N TYR A 393 -10.15 1.17 -6.13
CA TYR A 393 -10.86 1.97 -5.12
C TYR A 393 -12.29 1.43 -4.89
N PHE A 394 -13.06 1.24 -5.96
CA PHE A 394 -14.43 0.75 -5.89
C PHE A 394 -14.54 -0.77 -5.62
N GLN A 395 -13.42 -1.49 -5.58
CA GLN A 395 -13.38 -2.91 -5.22
C GLN A 395 -13.26 -3.08 -3.69
N ARG A 396 -12.87 -2.01 -2.97
CA ARG A 396 -12.73 -2.03 -1.51
C ARG A 396 -14.03 -1.59 -0.84
N LEU A 397 -14.64 -2.52 -0.12
CA LEU A 397 -15.90 -2.29 0.61
C LEU A 397 -15.83 -1.02 1.48
N TRP A 398 -14.71 -0.82 2.17
CA TRP A 398 -14.50 0.33 3.05
C TRP A 398 -14.55 1.68 2.32
N CYS A 399 -13.82 1.81 1.21
CA CYS A 399 -13.78 3.04 0.41
C CYS A 399 -15.15 3.38 -0.19
N VAL A 400 -15.91 2.37 -0.60
CA VAL A 400 -17.28 2.53 -1.11
C VAL A 400 -18.24 2.91 0.01
N PHE A 401 -18.10 2.31 1.19
CA PHE A 401 -18.88 2.63 2.37
C PHE A 401 -18.69 4.10 2.79
N GLU A 402 -17.44 4.60 2.83
CA GLU A 402 -17.14 6.01 3.16
C GLU A 402 -17.82 6.97 2.17
N LEU A 403 -17.68 6.71 0.87
CA LEU A 403 -18.32 7.53 -0.17
C LEU A 403 -19.85 7.50 -0.06
N ALA A 404 -20.44 6.32 0.11
CA ALA A 404 -21.88 6.16 0.26
C ALA A 404 -22.40 6.88 1.52
N CYS A 405 -21.67 6.80 2.63
CA CYS A 405 -22.00 7.50 3.86
C CYS A 405 -21.90 9.02 3.69
N PHE A 406 -20.87 9.52 3.01
CA PHE A 406 -20.74 10.95 2.69
C PHE A 406 -21.93 11.43 1.85
N LEU A 407 -22.25 10.71 0.77
CA LEU A 407 -23.37 11.06 -0.13
C LEU A 407 -24.72 11.01 0.61
N LYS A 408 -24.97 9.99 1.43
CA LYS A 408 -26.21 9.88 2.21
C LYS A 408 -26.30 10.95 3.31
N GLY A 409 -25.19 11.26 3.97
CA GLY A 409 -25.09 12.37 4.91
C GLY A 409 -25.35 13.71 4.22
N SER A 410 -24.92 13.83 2.96
CA SER A 410 -25.05 15.06 2.18
C SER A 410 -26.49 15.44 1.88
N GLU A 411 -27.37 14.47 1.61
CA GLU A 411 -28.79 14.75 1.37
C GLU A 411 -29.46 15.41 2.58
N ARG A 412 -29.03 15.04 3.80
CA ARG A 412 -29.53 15.62 5.04
C ARG A 412 -28.99 17.04 5.26
N MET A 413 -27.74 17.26 4.90
CA MET A 413 -27.02 18.53 5.11
C MET A 413 -27.14 19.53 3.95
N ALA A 414 -27.64 19.10 2.79
CA ALA A 414 -27.75 19.93 1.58
C ALA A 414 -28.60 21.19 1.77
N LYS A 415 -29.48 21.20 2.80
CA LYS A 415 -30.23 22.39 3.19
C LYS A 415 -29.40 23.45 3.91
N GLN A 416 -28.24 23.09 4.44
CA GLN A 416 -27.41 23.95 5.30
C GLN A 416 -26.08 24.34 4.64
N ARG A 417 -25.40 23.42 3.94
CA ARG A 417 -24.11 23.68 3.29
C ARG A 417 -23.98 22.87 1.98
N PRO A 418 -23.51 23.46 0.87
CA PRO A 418 -23.22 22.72 -0.35
C PRO A 418 -21.96 21.88 -0.14
N LEU A 419 -22.13 20.56 -0.11
CA LEU A 419 -21.02 19.62 0.04
C LEU A 419 -20.27 19.44 -1.28
N LYS A 420 -18.95 19.31 -1.20
CA LYS A 420 -18.07 19.27 -2.36
C LYS A 420 -17.43 17.89 -2.49
N LEU A 421 -17.79 17.16 -3.54
CA LEU A 421 -17.11 15.93 -3.92
C LEU A 421 -16.05 16.24 -4.98
N PHE A 422 -14.77 16.03 -4.67
CA PHE A 422 -13.69 16.11 -5.64
C PHE A 422 -13.15 14.71 -5.92
N MET A 423 -13.26 14.29 -7.18
CA MET A 423 -12.68 13.04 -7.65
C MET A 423 -11.38 13.31 -8.41
N MET A 424 -10.27 12.77 -7.92
CA MET A 424 -8.96 12.90 -8.54
C MET A 424 -8.45 11.54 -9.01
N PRO A 425 -8.53 11.22 -10.32
CA PRO A 425 -7.94 9.99 -10.86
C PRO A 425 -6.42 10.01 -10.75
N ILE A 426 -5.87 9.17 -9.88
CA ILE A 426 -4.45 9.24 -9.48
C ILE A 426 -3.51 8.86 -10.64
N GLN A 427 -3.93 7.95 -11.52
CA GLN A 427 -3.15 7.56 -12.70
C GLN A 427 -3.05 8.70 -13.72
N LYS A 428 -4.10 9.52 -13.81
CA LYS A 428 -4.14 10.67 -14.72
C LYS A 428 -3.37 11.86 -14.17
N THR A 429 -2.95 11.83 -12.90
CA THR A 429 -2.15 12.88 -12.28
C THR A 429 -0.84 13.10 -13.03
N VAL A 430 -0.12 12.05 -13.42
CA VAL A 430 1.14 12.16 -14.17
C VAL A 430 0.89 12.85 -15.52
N TYR A 431 -0.14 12.41 -16.24
CA TYR A 431 -0.53 13.01 -17.52
C TYR A 431 -0.93 14.48 -17.36
N ARG A 432 -1.68 14.83 -16.31
CA ARG A 432 -2.04 16.23 -16.00
C ARG A 432 -0.79 17.06 -15.71
N CYS A 433 0.16 16.55 -14.93
CA CYS A 433 1.41 17.24 -14.64
C CYS A 433 2.22 17.48 -15.92
N LEU A 434 2.41 16.44 -16.74
CA LEU A 434 3.13 16.54 -18.01
C LEU A 434 2.43 17.46 -19.00
N LEU A 435 1.12 17.35 -19.14
CA LEU A 435 0.33 18.17 -20.05
C LEU A 435 0.36 19.64 -19.64
N THR A 436 0.08 19.94 -18.37
CA THR A 436 0.10 21.32 -17.86
C THR A 436 1.48 21.93 -18.02
N THR A 437 2.53 21.20 -17.64
CA THR A 437 3.93 21.60 -17.86
C THR A 437 4.18 21.87 -19.35
N THR A 438 3.82 20.95 -20.24
CA THR A 438 4.04 21.09 -21.70
C THR A 438 3.28 22.28 -22.31
N VAL A 439 1.98 22.41 -22.04
CA VAL A 439 1.15 23.52 -22.53
C VAL A 439 1.69 24.85 -22.03
N TYR A 440 2.03 24.90 -20.74
CA TYR A 440 2.60 26.07 -20.11
C TYR A 440 3.94 26.49 -20.76
N TRP A 441 4.84 25.54 -21.02
CA TRP A 441 6.11 25.84 -21.69
C TRP A 441 5.94 26.23 -23.15
N LEU A 442 4.96 25.64 -23.85
CA LEU A 442 4.62 26.05 -25.21
C LEU A 442 4.18 27.52 -25.22
N LEU A 443 3.31 27.92 -24.30
CA LEU A 443 2.88 29.31 -24.15
C LEU A 443 4.06 30.23 -23.85
N LEU A 444 4.94 29.88 -22.89
CA LEU A 444 6.11 30.69 -22.57
C LEU A 444 7.13 30.78 -23.70
N SER A 445 7.28 29.75 -24.54
CA SER A 445 8.23 29.78 -25.67
C SER A 445 7.82 30.77 -26.76
N VAL A 446 6.52 31.11 -26.86
CA VAL A 446 6.00 32.10 -27.80
C VAL A 446 6.24 33.53 -27.29
N VAL A 447 6.24 33.75 -25.97
CA VAL A 447 6.33 35.09 -25.36
C VAL A 447 7.62 35.87 -25.71
N PRO A 448 8.85 35.30 -25.69
CA PRO A 448 10.07 36.02 -26.04
C PRO A 448 10.10 36.52 -27.49
N SER A 449 9.37 35.84 -28.40
CA SER A 449 9.23 36.29 -29.79
C SER A 449 8.27 37.47 -29.93
N CYS A 450 7.50 37.75 -28.88
CA CYS A 450 6.51 38.82 -28.80
C CYS A 450 6.93 39.92 -27.82
N ALA A 451 8.22 40.29 -27.78
CA ALA A 451 8.78 41.36 -26.93
C ALA A 451 8.17 42.77 -27.14
N GLN A 452 7.05 42.88 -27.87
CA GLN A 452 6.25 44.09 -28.09
C GLN A 452 4.83 43.99 -27.54
N LEU A 453 4.42 42.86 -26.90
CA LEU A 453 3.07 42.75 -26.37
C LEU A 453 2.91 43.52 -25.04
N PRO A 454 1.80 44.25 -24.84
CA PRO A 454 1.52 44.99 -23.61
C PRO A 454 1.45 44.08 -22.37
N ILE A 455 1.88 44.62 -21.22
CA ILE A 455 1.79 43.99 -19.88
C ILE A 455 0.38 43.46 -19.55
N ASP A 456 -0.65 44.02 -20.17
CA ASP A 456 -2.06 43.67 -19.95
C ASP A 456 -2.38 42.21 -20.29
N ILE A 457 -1.68 41.59 -21.25
CA ILE A 457 -1.90 40.18 -21.62
C ILE A 457 -1.36 39.23 -20.54
N VAL A 458 -0.24 39.59 -19.88
CA VAL A 458 0.32 38.82 -18.76
C VAL A 458 -0.65 38.84 -17.57
N MET A 459 -1.31 39.97 -17.33
CA MET A 459 -2.33 40.09 -16.28
C MET A 459 -3.61 39.28 -16.60
N CYS A 460 -3.98 39.16 -17.88
CA CYS A 460 -5.09 38.30 -18.32
C CYS A 460 -4.83 36.81 -18.02
N MET A 461 -3.60 36.33 -18.14
CA MET A 461 -3.25 34.94 -17.79
C MET A 461 -3.35 34.66 -16.28
N VAL A 462 -3.12 35.67 -15.43
CA VAL A 462 -3.31 35.54 -13.97
C VAL A 462 -4.81 35.43 -13.61
N GLN A 463 -5.70 36.03 -14.40
CA GLN A 463 -7.15 35.93 -14.19
C GLN A 463 -7.76 34.57 -14.60
N VAL A 464 -7.04 33.73 -15.36
CA VAL A 464 -7.47 32.36 -15.73
C VAL A 464 -7.73 31.47 -14.51
N ARG A 465 -7.26 31.87 -13.32
CA ARG A 465 -7.63 31.25 -12.02
C ARG A 465 -9.14 31.06 -11.82
N TYR A 466 -9.98 31.90 -12.43
CA TYR A 466 -11.45 31.80 -12.29
C TYR A 466 -12.13 30.81 -13.25
N VAL A 467 -11.44 30.30 -14.27
CA VAL A 467 -12.05 29.40 -15.28
C VAL A 467 -11.76 27.92 -14.99
N PHE A 468 -10.75 27.61 -14.18
CA PHE A 468 -10.29 26.23 -13.89
C PHE A 468 -10.44 25.80 -12.42
N LEU A 469 -11.10 26.61 -11.58
CA LEU A 469 -11.67 26.18 -10.29
C LEU A 469 -13.10 25.69 -10.54
#